data_AF-A0A1L4CX54-F1
#
_entry.id   AF-A0A1L4CX54-F1
#
_cell.length_a   1.000
_cell.length_b   1.000
_cell.length_c   1.000
_cell.angle_alpha   90.00
_cell.angle_beta   90.00
_cell.angle_gamma   90.00
#
_symmetry.space_group_name_H-M   'P 1'
#
loop_
_entity.id
_entity.type
_entity.pdbx_description
1 polymer ?
#
loop_
_entity_poly.entity_id
_entity_poly.type
_entity_poly.pdbx_seq_one_letter_code
_entity_poly.pdbx_strand_id
1 'polypeptide(L)'
;MIKQYVGPALENLKTIEKEGPFDAVFIDADKVSYPDYLTWAEKNLKIGGLIIGDNTFAWGNIHNTNIQDKELAQKVNALRDFNARIMRNPKFRATILPTGEGLTVGIKIA
;
A
#
# COMPACT_ATOMS: atom_id res chain seq x y z
N MET A 1 -7.64 20.59 -9.56
CA MET A 1 -8.86 19.89 -10.02
C MET A 1 -8.75 18.44 -9.57
N ILE A 2 -9.83 17.83 -9.06
CA ILE A 2 -9.85 16.43 -8.60
C ILE A 2 -10.75 15.63 -9.55
N LYS A 3 -10.27 14.47 -10.01
CA LYS A 3 -11.05 13.52 -10.82
C LYS A 3 -11.34 12.28 -9.99
N GLN A 4 -12.61 11.90 -9.89
CA GLN A 4 -13.05 10.74 -9.13
C GLN A 4 -13.42 9.60 -10.07
N TYR A 5 -13.02 8.38 -9.70
CA TYR A 5 -13.40 7.15 -10.37
C TYR A 5 -14.21 6.32 -9.38
N VAL A 6 -15.43 5.94 -9.76
CA VAL A 6 -16.35 5.21 -8.88
C VAL A 6 -16.30 3.72 -9.23
N GLY A 7 -16.12 2.86 -8.22
CA GLY A 7 -16.02 1.41 -8.37
C GLY A 7 -14.77 0.83 -7.70
N PRO A 8 -14.54 -0.49 -7.82
CA PRO A 8 -13.37 -1.15 -7.25
C PRO A 8 -12.06 -0.52 -7.74
N ALA A 9 -11.16 -0.19 -6.80
CA ALA A 9 -9.93 0.53 -7.12
C ALA A 9 -9.07 -0.26 -8.13
N LEU A 10 -8.87 -1.56 -7.93
CA LEU A 10 -8.06 -2.40 -8.83
C LEU A 10 -8.60 -2.48 -10.27
N GLU A 11 -9.89 -2.25 -10.49
CA GLU A 11 -10.48 -2.17 -11.83
C GLU A 11 -10.20 -0.80 -12.45
N ASN A 12 -10.48 0.27 -11.70
CA ASN A 12 -10.23 1.64 -12.15
C ASN A 12 -8.75 1.92 -12.40
N LEU A 13 -7.85 1.37 -11.57
CA LEU A 13 -6.40 1.52 -11.70
C LEU A 13 -5.90 1.09 -13.10
N LYS A 14 -6.45 0.03 -13.68
CA LYS A 14 -6.13 -0.44 -15.04
C LYS A 14 -6.47 0.59 -16.12
N THR A 15 -7.52 1.38 -15.89
CA THR A 15 -8.00 2.36 -16.88
C THR A 15 -7.16 3.64 -16.91
N ILE A 16 -6.40 3.89 -15.84
CA ILE A 16 -5.60 5.10 -15.66
C ILE A 16 -4.09 4.87 -15.80
N GLU A 17 -3.62 3.65 -16.06
CA GLU A 17 -2.18 3.35 -16.21
C GLU A 17 -1.52 4.23 -17.28
N LYS A 18 -2.25 4.53 -18.37
CA LYS A 18 -1.81 5.42 -19.44
C LYS A 18 -1.65 6.90 -19.04
N GLU A 19 -2.21 7.29 -17.90
CA GLU A 19 -2.09 8.65 -17.34
C GLU A 19 -0.81 8.80 -16.50
N GLY A 20 -0.10 7.69 -16.22
CA GLY A 20 1.17 7.68 -15.51
C GLY A 20 2.39 8.02 -16.39
N PRO A 21 3.61 7.96 -15.82
CA PRO A 21 3.88 7.53 -14.45
C PRO A 21 3.46 8.60 -13.42
N PHE A 22 2.96 8.15 -12.28
CA PHE A 22 2.45 9.00 -11.21
C PHE A 22 3.58 9.48 -10.30
N ASP A 23 3.41 10.68 -9.73
CA ASP A 23 4.32 11.26 -8.75
C ASP A 23 4.18 10.63 -7.37
N ALA A 24 2.94 10.27 -7.00
CA ALA A 24 2.63 9.68 -5.72
C ALA A 24 1.41 8.76 -5.80
N VAL A 25 1.40 7.72 -4.96
CA VAL A 25 0.26 6.83 -4.70
C VAL A 25 0.01 6.80 -3.20
N PHE A 26 -1.19 7.22 -2.78
CA PHE A 26 -1.66 7.11 -1.40
C PHE A 26 -2.70 6.00 -1.30
N ILE A 27 -2.45 5.00 -0.46
CA ILE A 27 -3.28 3.81 -0.29
C ILE A 27 -3.96 3.89 1.07
N ASP A 28 -5.25 4.18 1.05
CA ASP A 28 -6.16 4.03 2.20
C ASP A 28 -7.48 3.40 1.74
N ALA A 29 -7.38 2.12 1.36
CA ALA A 29 -8.49 1.34 0.84
C ALA A 29 -8.71 0.06 1.68
N ASP A 30 -9.33 -0.96 1.07
CA ASP A 30 -9.45 -2.28 1.69
C ASP A 30 -8.07 -2.88 1.97
N LYS A 31 -7.87 -3.40 3.19
CA LYS A 31 -6.54 -3.82 3.63
C LYS A 31 -6.07 -5.12 2.97
N VAL A 32 -7.00 -5.95 2.50
CA VAL A 32 -6.70 -7.25 1.88
C VAL A 32 -5.96 -7.05 0.55
N SER A 33 -6.28 -6.01 -0.21
CA SER A 33 -5.68 -5.74 -1.52
C SER A 33 -4.39 -4.89 -1.46
N TYR A 34 -3.86 -4.57 -0.28
CA TYR A 34 -2.63 -3.76 -0.14
C TYR A 34 -1.42 -4.31 -0.93
N PRO A 35 -1.15 -5.63 -0.93
CA PRO A 35 -0.09 -6.20 -1.77
C PRO A 35 -0.29 -5.97 -3.28
N ASP A 36 -1.54 -5.95 -3.76
CA ASP A 36 -1.87 -5.70 -5.16
C ASP A 36 -1.71 -4.21 -5.51
N TYR A 37 -2.13 -3.32 -4.61
CA TYR A 37 -1.88 -1.88 -4.74
C TYR A 37 -0.40 -1.54 -4.80
N LEU A 38 0.44 -2.19 -3.98
CA LEU A 38 1.90 -2.06 -4.05
C LEU A 38 2.44 -2.53 -5.42
N THR A 39 1.96 -3.67 -5.91
CA THR A 39 2.38 -4.22 -7.21
C THR A 39 2.02 -3.26 -8.35
N TRP A 40 0.84 -2.64 -8.28
CA TRP A 40 0.43 -1.63 -9.25
C TRP A 40 1.28 -0.36 -9.13
N ALA A 41 1.50 0.15 -7.92
CA ALA A 41 2.29 1.35 -7.67
C ALA A 41 3.74 1.18 -8.13
N GLU A 42 4.36 0.02 -7.94
CA GLU A 42 5.71 -0.27 -8.43
C GLU A 42 5.83 -0.08 -9.94
N LYS A 43 4.83 -0.50 -10.72
CA LYS A 43 4.83 -0.36 -12.18
C LYS A 43 4.53 1.06 -12.64
N ASN A 44 3.67 1.76 -11.91
CA ASN A 44 3.08 3.01 -12.36
C ASN A 44 3.68 4.27 -11.71
N LEU A 45 4.53 4.14 -10.68
CA LEU A 45 5.29 5.26 -10.12
C LEU A 45 6.53 5.56 -10.96
N LYS A 46 6.85 6.86 -11.11
CA LYS A 46 8.14 7.30 -11.62
C LYS A 46 9.27 6.99 -10.63
N ILE A 47 10.51 6.93 -11.10
CA ILE A 47 11.68 6.97 -10.20
C ILE A 47 11.66 8.33 -9.46
N GLY A 48 11.85 8.29 -8.15
CA GLY A 48 11.66 9.41 -7.22
C GLY A 48 10.21 9.59 -6.74
N GLY A 49 9.26 8.82 -7.28
CA GLY A 49 7.85 8.87 -6.86
C GLY A 49 7.61 8.21 -5.49
N LEU A 50 6.53 8.63 -4.83
CA LEU A 50 6.17 8.20 -3.48
C LEU A 50 5.07 7.13 -3.50
N ILE A 51 5.24 6.11 -2.66
CA ILE A 51 4.14 5.26 -2.21
C ILE A 51 3.91 5.50 -0.73
N ILE A 52 2.66 5.68 -0.35
CA ILE A 52 2.24 5.93 1.02
C ILE A 52 1.09 4.98 1.33
N GLY A 53 1.19 4.19 2.39
CA GLY A 53 0.13 3.28 2.85
C GLY A 53 -0.27 3.57 4.29
N ASP A 54 -1.56 3.75 4.53
CA ASP A 54 -2.10 4.06 5.87
C ASP A 54 -2.51 2.81 6.67
N ASN A 55 -2.60 2.98 7.98
CA ASN A 55 -2.97 1.97 8.99
C ASN A 55 -2.10 0.70 8.96
N THR A 56 -0.81 0.84 8.65
CA THR A 56 0.09 -0.30 8.42
C THR A 56 0.56 -1.01 9.70
N PHE A 57 0.19 -0.50 10.87
CA PHE A 57 0.23 -1.24 12.15
C PHE A 57 -1.06 -2.01 12.47
N ALA A 58 -2.02 -2.02 11.55
CA ALA A 58 -3.25 -2.81 11.62
C ALA A 58 -4.00 -2.63 12.95
N TRP A 59 -4.22 -1.37 13.35
CA TRP A 59 -4.89 -1.03 14.62
C TRP A 59 -4.25 -1.70 15.84
N GLY A 60 -2.92 -1.78 15.84
CA GLY A 60 -2.13 -2.43 16.90
C GLY A 60 -1.99 -3.96 16.75
N ASN A 61 -2.64 -4.60 15.78
CA ASN A 61 -2.61 -6.06 15.63
C ASN A 61 -1.43 -6.58 14.79
N ILE A 62 -0.59 -5.71 14.21
CA ILE A 62 0.47 -6.16 13.29
C ILE A 62 1.43 -7.18 13.91
N HIS A 63 1.65 -7.12 15.23
CA HIS A 63 2.51 -8.05 15.98
C HIS A 63 1.75 -9.27 16.54
N ASN A 64 0.41 -9.28 16.50
CA ASN A 64 -0.41 -10.33 17.11
C ASN A 64 -0.45 -11.60 16.24
N THR A 65 0.19 -12.67 16.69
CA THR A 65 0.25 -13.96 15.97
C THR A 65 -0.96 -14.87 16.20
N ASN A 66 -1.87 -14.53 17.12
CA ASN A 66 -2.99 -15.36 17.52
C ASN A 66 -4.33 -14.61 17.41
N ILE A 67 -4.74 -14.30 16.19
CA ILE A 67 -6.01 -13.62 15.89
C ILE A 67 -7.08 -14.67 15.57
N GLN A 68 -8.12 -14.74 16.39
CA GLN A 68 -9.22 -15.70 16.23
C GLN A 68 -10.24 -15.28 15.15
N ASP A 69 -10.46 -13.96 15.01
CA ASP A 69 -11.30 -13.41 13.96
C ASP A 69 -10.62 -13.59 12.60
N LYS A 70 -11.24 -14.40 11.74
CA LYS A 70 -10.70 -14.75 10.42
C LYS A 70 -10.59 -13.54 9.49
N GLU A 71 -11.53 -12.62 9.54
CA GLU A 71 -11.53 -11.44 8.68
C GLU A 71 -10.42 -10.47 9.11
N LEU A 72 -10.28 -10.24 10.42
CA LEU A 72 -9.18 -9.45 10.97
C LEU A 72 -7.83 -10.10 10.66
N ALA A 73 -7.71 -11.42 10.84
CA ALA A 73 -6.49 -12.15 10.53
C ALA A 73 -6.09 -11.99 9.05
N GLN A 74 -7.05 -12.03 8.12
CA GLN A 74 -6.79 -11.81 6.70
C GLN A 74 -6.26 -10.40 6.42
N LYS A 75 -6.90 -9.37 6.98
CA LYS A 75 -6.47 -7.97 6.85
C LYS A 75 -5.05 -7.76 7.40
N VAL A 76 -4.77 -8.29 8.60
CA VAL A 76 -3.46 -8.19 9.25
C VAL A 76 -2.39 -8.92 8.43
N ASN A 77 -2.68 -10.10 7.89
CA ASN A 77 -1.73 -10.85 7.08
C ASN A 77 -1.42 -10.13 5.75
N ALA A 78 -2.41 -9.50 5.11
CA ALA A 78 -2.18 -8.69 3.92
C ALA A 78 -1.31 -7.46 4.21
N LEU A 79 -1.52 -6.78 5.35
CA LEU A 79 -0.68 -5.65 5.78
C LEU A 79 0.75 -6.09 6.14
N ARG A 80 0.93 -7.28 6.75
CA ARG A 80 2.26 -7.87 6.97
C ARG A 80 2.97 -8.14 5.65
N ASP A 81 2.27 -8.71 4.69
CA ASP A 81 2.82 -8.99 3.36
C ASP A 81 3.20 -7.69 2.65
N PHE A 82 2.32 -6.69 2.64
CA PHE A 82 2.62 -5.35 2.12
C PHE A 82 3.88 -4.74 2.75
N ASN A 83 3.95 -4.69 4.09
CA ASN A 83 5.09 -4.15 4.82
C ASN A 83 6.38 -4.94 4.51
N ALA A 84 6.32 -6.27 4.50
CA ALA A 84 7.48 -7.10 4.19
C ALA A 84 7.95 -6.91 2.75
N ARG A 85 7.03 -6.83 1.78
CA ARG A 85 7.36 -6.65 0.36
C ARG A 85 8.03 -5.31 0.13
N ILE A 86 7.44 -4.20 0.56
CA ILE A 86 8.02 -2.87 0.31
C ILE A 86 9.37 -2.70 1.01
N MET A 87 9.53 -3.21 2.23
CA MET A 87 10.79 -3.11 2.99
C MET A 87 11.92 -3.96 2.40
N ARG A 88 11.60 -5.04 1.67
CA ARG A 88 12.58 -5.92 1.02
C ARG A 88 12.77 -5.64 -0.47
N ASN A 89 11.97 -4.75 -1.04
CA ASN A 89 12.01 -4.47 -2.47
C ASN A 89 13.18 -3.53 -2.79
N PRO A 90 14.19 -3.97 -3.57
CA PRO A 90 15.36 -3.13 -3.88
C PRO A 90 15.01 -1.90 -4.72
N LYS A 91 13.82 -1.85 -5.32
CA LYS A 91 13.31 -0.67 -6.04
C LYS A 91 12.81 0.43 -5.13
N PHE A 92 12.66 0.20 -3.83
CA PHE A 92 12.17 1.19 -2.88
C PHE A 92 13.17 1.43 -1.74
N ARG A 93 13.24 2.67 -1.28
CA ARG A 93 13.69 2.99 0.07
C ARG A 93 12.48 3.36 0.90
N ALA A 94 12.17 2.54 1.89
CA ALA A 94 10.94 2.67 2.67
C ALA A 94 11.19 2.66 4.17
N THR A 95 10.25 3.25 4.89
CA THR A 95 10.14 3.21 6.34
C THR A 95 8.67 3.16 6.73
N ILE A 96 8.39 2.80 7.98
CA ILE A 96 7.07 2.96 8.59
C ILE A 96 7.19 4.04 9.64
N LEU A 97 6.53 5.16 9.41
CA LEU A 97 6.45 6.24 10.38
C LEU A 97 5.53 5.79 11.52
N PRO A 98 5.96 5.91 12.79
CA PRO A 98 5.18 5.44 13.93
C PRO A 98 4.10 6.46 14.30
N THR A 99 3.22 6.78 13.35
CA THR A 99 1.92 7.39 13.66
C THR A 99 1.07 6.38 14.44
N GLY A 100 -0.05 6.83 15.03
CA GLY A 100 -0.89 5.96 15.87
C GLY A 100 -1.26 4.63 15.20
N GLU A 101 -1.58 4.65 13.91
CA GLU A 101 -1.96 3.46 13.15
C GLU A 101 -0.87 2.97 12.18
N GLY A 102 0.27 3.66 12.12
CA GLY A 102 1.38 3.36 11.22
C GLY A 102 1.17 3.91 9.81
N LEU A 103 2.16 4.67 9.31
CA LEU A 103 2.15 5.21 7.95
C LEU A 103 3.40 4.75 7.21
N THR A 104 3.25 3.79 6.30
CA THR A 104 4.36 3.34 5.47
C THR A 104 4.63 4.36 4.38
N VAL A 105 5.87 4.79 4.23
CA VAL A 105 6.32 5.72 3.19
C VAL A 105 7.52 5.12 2.46
N GLY A 106 7.45 5.06 1.13
CA GLY A 106 8.54 4.59 0.29
C GLY A 106 8.80 5.52 -0.89
N ILE A 107 10.08 5.76 -1.20
CA ILE A 107 10.52 6.43 -2.43
C ILE A 107 10.98 5.34 -3.41
N LYS A 108 10.45 5.34 -4.64
CA LYS A 108 10.93 4.47 -5.71
C LYS A 108 12.30 4.96 -6.21
N ILE A 109 13.31 4.10 -6.18
CA ILE A 109 14.70 4.43 -6.53
C ILE A 109 15.23 3.66 -7.76
N ALA A 110 14.50 2.64 -8.25
CA ALA A 110 14.84 1.87 -9.45
C ALA A 110 13.58 1.29 -10.14
#